data_AF-A0ABD3TM63-F1
#
_entry.id   AF-A0ABD3TM63-F1
#
_cell.length_a   1.000
_cell.length_b   1.000
_cell.length_c   1.000
_cell.angle_alpha   90.00
_cell.angle_beta   90.00
_cell.angle_gamma   90.00
#
_symmetry.space_group_name_H-M   'P 1'
#
loop_
_entity.id
_entity.type
_entity.pdbx_description
1 polymer ?
#
loop_
_entity_poly.entity_id
_entity_poly.type
_entity_poly.pdbx_seq_one_letter_code
_entity_poly.pdbx_strand_id
1 'polypeptide(L)'
;MFSLTSLFLSNNNLISHAALAIFLSLFLSLLKIPALFLYGLHTYIHPDDVNPNSNSSGIRAAIRRPGAIESEPLKLRKKSKERFEFDENKAQIFRLKLTEGHVQSRIYFKEFYAAFNFTLIALLSLLLHRFLKVDQNSGFVKNGTIIPLLLGFVGVFRLFFLIVRTGFEISASKRLEKQLGFFWGILGFFLGLGLLYNIFPKWVFDFGFYESFDGFGKFVLAAFMGCIVGFLYIPALRNARAFWLGTDQIRSNLSIISCGWFSRMLLYANFLLIVFTWILWISPLAEFLVNTGKKGGKRGEELVGYIGMSRLNFDQLRLWCLLSTGLLQILTLRPNVQMFLNEAVLCWYQRLHGSKVPDLTYSRAKVFLHNHYLCLVVLQFFAPAGMVLVFLGFSQLDYGFLNGMVLNVANFSDLVKEVALFMAWWIIFVWALFSSAILVLYRRGILYVS
;
A
#
# COMPACT_ATOMS: atom_id res chain seq x y z
N MET A 1 3.48 -32.59 41.40
CA MET A 1 2.48 -32.79 40.32
C MET A 1 1.83 -31.44 40.05
N PHE A 2 2.42 -30.61 39.19
CA PHE A 2 1.84 -29.31 38.81
C PHE A 2 0.55 -29.57 38.05
N SER A 3 -0.60 -29.17 38.59
CA SER A 3 -1.87 -29.46 37.95
C SER A 3 -1.97 -28.67 36.63
N LEU A 4 -2.38 -29.36 35.56
CA LEU A 4 -2.62 -28.80 34.24
C LEU A 4 -3.48 -27.52 34.31
N THR A 5 -4.40 -27.47 35.28
CA THR A 5 -5.31 -26.35 35.54
C THR A 5 -4.60 -25.07 36.02
N SER A 6 -3.49 -25.17 36.78
CA SER A 6 -2.69 -24.00 37.18
C SER A 6 -1.91 -23.38 36.02
N LEU A 7 -1.49 -24.23 35.06
CA LEU A 7 -0.80 -23.83 33.83
C LEU A 7 -1.77 -23.17 32.84
N PHE A 8 -3.01 -23.67 32.74
CA PHE A 8 -4.09 -23.06 31.98
C PHE A 8 -4.46 -21.68 32.53
N LEU A 9 -4.71 -21.54 33.84
CA LEU A 9 -5.07 -20.25 34.44
C LEU A 9 -3.96 -19.19 34.27
N SER A 10 -2.70 -19.63 34.33
CA SER A 10 -1.53 -18.77 34.16
C SER A 10 -1.28 -18.35 32.70
N ASN A 11 -1.57 -19.22 31.71
CA ASN A 11 -1.33 -18.96 30.28
C ASN A 11 -2.59 -18.56 29.50
N ASN A 12 -3.68 -18.17 30.18
CA ASN A 12 -4.95 -17.83 29.55
C ASN A 12 -4.80 -16.84 28.39
N ASN A 13 -3.99 -15.79 28.55
CA ASN A 13 -3.77 -14.78 27.51
C ASN A 13 -3.04 -15.35 26.27
N LEU A 14 -2.02 -16.20 26.47
CA LEU A 14 -1.29 -16.85 25.38
C LEU A 14 -2.20 -17.82 24.60
N ILE A 15 -3.00 -18.60 25.33
CA ILE A 15 -3.96 -19.55 24.74
C ILE A 15 -5.04 -18.78 23.96
N SER A 16 -5.54 -17.65 24.47
CA SER A 16 -6.48 -16.80 23.76
C SER A 16 -5.90 -16.23 22.46
N HIS A 17 -4.65 -15.76 22.47
CA HIS A 17 -3.99 -15.28 21.25
C HIS A 17 -3.76 -16.39 20.22
N ALA A 18 -3.34 -17.58 20.66
CA ALA A 18 -3.14 -18.73 19.78
C ALA A 18 -4.48 -19.25 19.20
N ALA A 19 -5.51 -19.36 20.04
CA ALA A 19 -6.85 -19.76 19.63
C ALA A 19 -7.46 -18.77 18.63
N LEU A 20 -7.30 -17.45 18.86
CA LEU A 20 -7.75 -16.44 17.92
C LEU A 20 -7.00 -16.56 16.58
N ALA A 21 -5.67 -16.71 16.60
CA ALA A 21 -4.89 -16.85 15.37
C ALA A 21 -5.31 -18.08 14.55
N ILE A 22 -5.53 -19.23 15.20
CA ILE A 22 -6.01 -20.45 14.56
C ILE A 22 -7.42 -20.27 14.01
N PHE A 23 -8.35 -19.77 14.83
CA PHE A 23 -9.73 -19.50 14.42
C PHE A 23 -9.78 -18.56 13.23
N LEU A 24 -9.01 -17.47 13.27
CA LEU A 24 -8.99 -16.49 12.21
C LEU A 24 -8.36 -17.04 10.93
N SER A 25 -7.29 -17.82 11.04
CA SER A 25 -6.70 -18.50 9.90
C SER A 25 -7.70 -19.44 9.23
N LEU A 26 -8.45 -20.22 10.01
CA LEU A 26 -9.52 -21.10 9.51
C LEU A 26 -10.64 -20.28 8.86
N PHE A 27 -11.13 -19.24 9.54
CA PHE A 27 -12.20 -18.37 9.04
C PHE A 27 -11.83 -17.67 7.72
N LEU A 28 -10.62 -17.10 7.63
CA LEU A 28 -10.10 -16.47 6.41
C LEU A 28 -9.91 -17.48 5.27
N SER A 29 -9.50 -18.71 5.59
CA SER A 29 -9.37 -19.78 4.60
C SER A 29 -10.71 -20.21 4.01
N LEU A 30 -11.76 -20.27 4.84
CA LEU A 30 -13.10 -20.68 4.44
C LEU A 30 -13.82 -19.61 3.61
N LEU A 31 -13.78 -18.34 4.06
CA LEU A 31 -14.49 -17.26 3.39
C LEU A 31 -13.79 -16.71 2.15
N LYS A 32 -12.50 -17.03 1.96
CA LYS A 32 -11.67 -16.53 0.85
C LYS A 32 -11.80 -15.00 0.66
N ILE A 33 -11.85 -14.26 1.77
CA ILE A 33 -12.05 -12.81 1.82
C ILE A 33 -11.12 -12.03 0.85
N PRO A 34 -9.82 -12.36 0.70
CA PRO A 34 -8.96 -11.67 -0.27
C PRO A 34 -9.45 -11.80 -1.72
N ALA A 35 -10.01 -12.96 -2.09
CA ALA A 35 -10.55 -13.20 -3.43
C ALA A 35 -11.87 -12.44 -3.65
N LEU A 36 -12.70 -12.30 -2.61
CA LEU A 36 -13.92 -11.49 -2.65
C LEU A 36 -13.64 -10.00 -2.91
N PHE A 37 -12.51 -9.47 -2.41
CA PHE A 37 -12.11 -8.09 -2.64
C PHE A 37 -11.85 -7.78 -4.13
N LEU A 38 -11.37 -8.78 -4.87
CA LEU A 38 -11.08 -8.69 -6.31
C LEU A 38 -12.20 -9.24 -7.18
N TYR A 39 -13.23 -9.84 -6.58
CA TYR A 39 -14.34 -10.44 -7.28
C TYR A 39 -15.20 -9.39 -8.01
N GLY A 40 -15.59 -9.71 -9.23
CA GLY A 40 -16.46 -8.87 -10.05
C GLY A 40 -15.78 -7.62 -10.61
N LEU A 41 -14.47 -7.47 -10.47
CA LEU A 41 -13.69 -6.46 -11.19
C LEU A 41 -13.79 -6.69 -12.70
N HIS A 42 -13.80 -5.61 -13.46
CA HIS A 42 -13.87 -5.68 -14.92
C HIS A 42 -12.48 -5.65 -15.53
N THR A 43 -12.15 -6.72 -16.23
CA THR A 43 -10.95 -6.85 -17.06
C THR A 43 -11.32 -6.79 -18.52
N TYR A 44 -10.31 -6.60 -19.36
CA TYR A 44 -10.48 -6.42 -20.78
C TYR A 44 -9.67 -7.46 -21.53
N ILE A 45 -10.27 -8.03 -22.57
CA ILE A 45 -9.61 -8.99 -23.46
C ILE A 45 -9.87 -8.56 -24.89
N HIS A 46 -8.83 -8.69 -25.70
CA HIS A 46 -8.91 -8.52 -27.14
C HIS A 46 -9.33 -9.85 -27.77
N PRO A 47 -10.21 -9.89 -28.78
CA PRO A 47 -10.39 -11.10 -29.56
C PRO A 47 -9.03 -11.56 -30.08
N ASP A 48 -8.69 -12.81 -29.79
CA ASP A 48 -7.61 -13.49 -30.50
C ASP A 48 -8.02 -13.62 -31.96
N ASP A 49 -7.03 -13.71 -32.85
CA ASP A 49 -7.24 -13.83 -34.30
C ASP A 49 -7.89 -15.20 -34.62
N VAL A 50 -9.17 -15.36 -34.29
CA VAL A 50 -10.01 -16.45 -34.76
C VAL A 50 -10.45 -16.05 -36.15
N ASN A 51 -9.54 -16.24 -37.10
CA ASN A 51 -9.85 -16.05 -38.51
C ASN A 51 -10.89 -17.12 -38.90
N PRO A 52 -12.16 -16.76 -39.20
CA PRO A 52 -13.17 -17.76 -39.57
C PRO A 52 -12.89 -18.36 -40.96
N ASN A 53 -12.02 -17.70 -41.75
CA ASN A 53 -11.79 -17.99 -43.17
C ASN A 53 -10.51 -18.79 -43.45
N SER A 54 -9.82 -19.30 -42.44
CA SER A 54 -8.77 -20.30 -42.69
C SER A 54 -9.36 -21.70 -42.51
N ASN A 55 -9.59 -22.40 -43.62
CA ASN A 55 -9.76 -23.85 -43.72
C ASN A 55 -8.50 -24.62 -43.24
N SER A 56 -7.96 -24.27 -42.08
CA SER A 56 -6.87 -24.99 -41.43
C SER A 56 -7.32 -25.31 -40.01
N SER A 57 -7.78 -26.55 -39.85
CA SER A 57 -7.92 -27.22 -38.57
C SER A 57 -6.64 -27.04 -37.73
N GLY A 58 -6.77 -26.35 -36.61
CA GLY A 58 -5.67 -26.23 -35.66
C GLY A 58 -5.83 -25.06 -34.71
N ILE A 59 -6.51 -25.30 -33.59
CA ILE A 59 -6.39 -24.48 -32.38
C ILE A 59 -4.91 -24.48 -31.98
N ARG A 60 -4.15 -23.44 -32.35
CA ARG A 60 -2.78 -23.24 -31.88
C ARG A 60 -2.79 -22.16 -30.82
N ALA A 61 -3.18 -22.56 -29.61
CA ALA A 61 -2.96 -21.78 -28.41
C ALA A 61 -1.46 -21.48 -28.29
N ALA A 62 -1.09 -20.19 -28.22
CA ALA A 62 0.29 -19.74 -28.07
C ALA A 62 0.80 -19.90 -26.63
N ILE A 63 0.68 -21.10 -26.07
CA ILE A 63 1.35 -21.52 -24.83
C ILE A 63 2.28 -22.68 -25.20
N ARG A 64 3.46 -22.36 -25.74
CA ARG A 64 4.56 -23.33 -25.84
C ARG A 64 5.16 -23.53 -24.45
N ARG A 65 5.16 -24.76 -23.94
CA ARG A 65 5.91 -25.15 -22.74
C ARG A 65 7.42 -24.96 -22.98
N PRO A 66 8.22 -24.53 -21.98
CA PRO A 66 9.66 -24.48 -22.12
C PRO A 66 10.19 -25.91 -22.16
N GLY A 67 10.82 -26.32 -23.27
CA GLY A 67 11.41 -27.65 -23.40
C GLY A 67 11.58 -28.19 -24.83
N ALA A 68 11.09 -27.54 -25.87
CA ALA A 68 11.37 -27.95 -27.25
C ALA A 68 12.58 -27.15 -27.79
N ILE A 69 13.76 -27.72 -27.62
CA ILE A 69 14.95 -27.36 -28.39
C ILE A 69 14.68 -27.90 -29.80
N GLU A 70 14.46 -27.02 -30.76
CA GLU A 70 14.89 -27.26 -32.14
C GLU A 70 14.90 -25.95 -32.93
N SER A 71 15.98 -25.79 -33.66
CA SER A 71 16.48 -24.66 -34.39
C SER A 71 15.57 -24.18 -35.52
N GLU A 72 15.05 -22.96 -35.40
CA GLU A 72 14.65 -22.15 -36.55
C GLU A 72 15.16 -20.71 -36.36
N PRO A 73 15.88 -20.13 -37.34
CA PRO A 73 16.33 -18.76 -37.25
C PRO A 73 15.12 -17.81 -37.31
N LEU A 74 15.08 -16.86 -36.36
CA LEU A 74 14.13 -15.75 -36.30
C LEU A 74 14.08 -15.02 -37.65
N LYS A 75 13.14 -15.40 -38.52
CA LYS A 75 12.86 -14.66 -39.76
C LYS A 75 12.31 -13.29 -39.37
N LEU A 76 13.10 -12.27 -39.68
CA LEU A 76 12.74 -10.86 -39.59
C LEU A 76 11.45 -10.65 -40.41
N ARG A 77 10.35 -10.30 -39.73
CA ARG A 77 9.03 -10.12 -40.34
C ARG A 77 9.12 -9.02 -41.40
N LYS A 78 9.15 -9.41 -42.68
CA LYS A 78 9.08 -8.46 -43.81
C LYS A 78 7.82 -7.61 -43.63
N LYS A 79 7.98 -6.29 -43.49
CA LYS A 79 6.86 -5.34 -43.57
C LYS A 79 6.26 -5.49 -44.97
N SER A 80 5.09 -6.11 -45.09
CA SER A 80 4.34 -6.10 -46.34
C SER A 80 3.96 -4.65 -46.65
N LYS A 81 4.26 -4.19 -47.87
CA LYS A 81 3.73 -2.95 -48.46
C LYS A 81 2.27 -3.16 -48.87
N GLU A 82 1.46 -3.74 -48.00
CA GLU A 82 0.01 -3.84 -48.21
C GLU A 82 -0.63 -2.52 -47.77
N ARG A 83 -1.59 -2.03 -48.57
CA ARG A 83 -2.43 -0.91 -48.17
C ARG A 83 -3.07 -1.27 -46.82
N PHE A 84 -2.91 -0.40 -45.83
CA PHE A 84 -3.50 -0.60 -44.52
C PHE A 84 -5.03 -0.55 -44.66
N GLU A 85 -5.67 -1.72 -44.64
CA GLU A 85 -7.11 -1.85 -44.44
C GLU A 85 -7.38 -2.02 -42.95
N PHE A 86 -8.18 -1.11 -42.40
CA PHE A 86 -8.55 -1.14 -40.99
C PHE A 86 -9.55 -2.27 -40.75
N ASP A 87 -9.13 -3.26 -39.96
CA ASP A 87 -9.97 -4.39 -39.57
C ASP A 87 -10.76 -4.05 -38.31
N GLU A 88 -12.04 -3.71 -38.48
CA GLU A 88 -12.95 -3.35 -37.38
C GLU A 88 -13.11 -4.47 -36.35
N ASN A 89 -13.01 -5.73 -36.75
CA ASN A 89 -13.12 -6.88 -35.84
C ASN A 89 -11.91 -6.98 -34.91
N LYS A 90 -10.74 -6.56 -35.39
CA LYS A 90 -9.53 -6.39 -34.56
C LYS A 90 -9.54 -5.12 -33.72
N ALA A 91 -10.55 -4.26 -33.85
CA ALA A 91 -10.69 -3.06 -33.03
C ALA A 91 -11.75 -3.24 -31.92
N GLN A 92 -12.18 -4.46 -31.61
CA GLN A 92 -13.13 -4.70 -30.53
C GLN A 92 -12.42 -5.04 -29.21
N ILE A 93 -13.00 -4.61 -28.08
CA ILE A 93 -12.52 -4.94 -26.74
C ILE A 93 -13.67 -5.50 -25.90
N PHE A 94 -13.47 -6.72 -25.38
CA PHE A 94 -14.48 -7.37 -24.55
C PHE A 94 -14.23 -7.08 -23.08
N ARG A 95 -15.31 -6.68 -22.37
CA ARG A 95 -15.30 -6.47 -20.93
C ARG A 95 -15.74 -7.75 -20.23
N LEU A 96 -14.84 -8.34 -19.46
CA LEU A 96 -15.08 -9.57 -18.71
C LEU A 96 -15.08 -9.30 -17.21
N LYS A 97 -16.05 -9.86 -16.50
CA LYS A 97 -16.06 -9.86 -15.03
C LYS A 97 -15.12 -10.96 -14.54
N LEU A 98 -14.18 -10.59 -13.68
CA LEU A 98 -13.30 -11.54 -13.01
C LEU A 98 -14.10 -12.45 -12.09
N THR A 99 -14.13 -13.74 -12.45
CA THR A 99 -14.58 -14.82 -11.57
C THR A 99 -13.43 -15.30 -10.69
N GLU A 100 -13.74 -16.02 -9.62
CA GLU A 100 -12.76 -16.48 -8.63
C GLU A 100 -11.61 -17.27 -9.28
N GLY A 101 -11.92 -18.20 -10.19
CA GLY A 101 -10.91 -19.00 -10.89
C GLY A 101 -9.96 -18.17 -11.75
N HIS A 102 -10.44 -17.08 -12.37
CA HIS A 102 -9.59 -16.18 -13.13
C HIS A 102 -8.60 -15.44 -12.22
N VAL A 103 -9.04 -14.98 -11.04
CA VAL A 103 -8.16 -14.29 -10.08
C VAL A 103 -7.09 -15.23 -9.53
N GLN A 104 -7.44 -16.48 -9.22
CA GLN A 104 -6.50 -17.48 -8.71
C GLN A 104 -5.38 -17.83 -9.71
N SER A 105 -5.67 -17.74 -11.01
CA SER A 105 -4.69 -18.01 -12.08
C SER A 105 -3.62 -16.93 -12.24
N ARG A 106 -3.75 -15.77 -11.57
CA ARG A 106 -2.85 -14.63 -11.75
C ARG A 106 -1.55 -14.79 -10.96
N ILE A 107 -0.47 -14.24 -11.51
CA ILE A 107 0.82 -14.22 -10.84
C ILE A 107 0.71 -13.36 -9.57
N TYR A 108 1.38 -13.77 -8.49
CA TYR A 108 1.34 -13.14 -7.17
C TYR A 108 0.01 -13.28 -6.42
N PHE A 109 -0.95 -14.07 -6.89
CA PHE A 109 -2.20 -14.30 -6.16
C PHE A 109 -1.94 -14.94 -4.79
N LYS A 110 -1.05 -15.95 -4.72
CA LYS A 110 -0.69 -16.62 -3.47
C LYS A 110 -0.02 -15.66 -2.48
N GLU A 111 0.90 -14.83 -2.97
CA GLU A 111 1.57 -13.81 -2.19
C GLU A 111 0.59 -12.77 -1.66
N PHE A 112 -0.34 -12.27 -2.49
CA PHE A 112 -1.40 -11.37 -2.08
C PHE A 112 -2.29 -11.98 -0.99
N TYR A 113 -2.78 -13.19 -1.24
CA TYR A 113 -3.65 -13.92 -0.32
C TYR A 113 -2.98 -14.10 1.05
N ALA A 114 -1.71 -14.52 1.05
CA ALA A 114 -0.98 -14.75 2.27
C ALA A 114 -0.60 -13.44 2.99
N ALA A 115 -0.28 -12.37 2.26
CA ALA A 115 -0.02 -11.05 2.84
C ALA A 115 -1.25 -10.48 3.54
N PHE A 116 -2.40 -10.50 2.86
CA PHE A 116 -3.66 -9.99 3.39
C PHE A 116 -4.08 -10.74 4.67
N ASN A 117 -4.07 -12.07 4.63
CA ASN A 117 -4.43 -12.87 5.79
C ASN A 117 -3.48 -12.62 6.96
N PHE A 118 -2.18 -12.57 6.70
CA PHE A 118 -1.19 -12.36 7.75
C PHE A 118 -1.34 -10.99 8.41
N THR A 119 -1.55 -9.93 7.63
CA THR A 119 -1.80 -8.59 8.19
C THR A 119 -3.08 -8.53 9.00
N LEU A 120 -4.14 -9.21 8.58
CA LEU A 120 -5.41 -9.23 9.30
C LEU A 120 -5.28 -10.01 10.61
N ILE A 121 -4.58 -11.15 10.59
CA ILE A 121 -4.21 -11.91 11.80
C ILE A 121 -3.40 -11.04 12.76
N ALA A 122 -2.35 -10.36 12.26
CA ALA A 122 -1.50 -9.50 13.08
C ALA A 122 -2.32 -8.37 13.72
N LEU A 123 -3.15 -7.66 12.94
CA LEU A 123 -3.97 -6.57 13.44
C LEU A 123 -5.00 -7.00 14.48
N LEU A 124 -5.69 -8.12 14.25
CA LEU A 124 -6.66 -8.62 15.23
C LEU A 124 -5.98 -9.19 16.47
N SER A 125 -4.77 -9.73 16.35
CA SER A 125 -3.98 -10.14 17.52
C SER A 125 -3.53 -8.95 18.38
N LEU A 126 -3.14 -7.84 17.74
CA LEU A 126 -2.78 -6.58 18.41
C LEU A 126 -4.02 -5.91 19.04
N LEU A 127 -5.16 -5.95 18.35
CA LEU A 127 -6.43 -5.45 18.88
C LEU A 127 -6.90 -6.27 20.07
N LEU A 128 -6.81 -7.61 20.02
CA LEU A 128 -7.14 -8.47 21.15
C LEU A 128 -6.26 -8.14 22.36
N HIS A 129 -4.98 -7.86 22.14
CA HIS A 129 -4.05 -7.51 23.21
C HIS A 129 -4.49 -6.27 24.00
N ARG A 130 -5.11 -5.29 23.32
CA ARG A 130 -5.68 -4.10 23.97
C ARG A 130 -6.85 -4.41 24.89
N PHE A 131 -7.61 -5.48 24.62
CA PHE A 131 -8.76 -5.87 25.45
C PHE A 131 -8.39 -6.83 26.60
N LEU A 132 -7.27 -7.53 26.48
CA LEU A 132 -6.78 -8.42 27.53
C LEU A 132 -6.10 -7.60 28.64
N LYS A 133 -6.48 -7.83 29.89
CA LYS A 133 -5.78 -7.24 31.04
C LYS A 133 -4.40 -7.91 31.17
N VAL A 134 -3.36 -7.08 31.17
CA VAL A 134 -1.97 -7.51 31.30
C VAL A 134 -1.50 -7.20 32.72
N ASP A 135 -1.10 -8.23 33.47
CA ASP A 135 -0.49 -8.05 34.79
C ASP A 135 0.98 -7.67 34.63
N GLN A 136 1.37 -6.49 35.11
CA GLN A 136 2.73 -5.94 34.97
C GLN A 136 3.82 -6.81 35.63
N ASN A 137 3.45 -7.66 36.58
CA ASN A 137 4.38 -8.50 37.37
C ASN A 137 4.59 -9.92 36.80
N SER A 138 3.99 -10.21 35.65
CA SER A 138 3.95 -11.55 35.06
C SER A 138 4.86 -11.58 33.81
N GLY A 139 5.75 -12.56 33.71
CA GLY A 139 6.80 -12.60 32.68
C GLY A 139 6.26 -12.67 31.23
N PHE A 140 7.15 -12.43 30.26
CA PHE A 140 6.87 -12.33 28.81
C PHE A 140 5.92 -13.42 28.26
N VAL A 141 6.12 -14.68 28.67
CA VAL A 141 5.31 -15.84 28.23
C VAL A 141 3.91 -15.83 28.84
N LYS A 142 3.80 -15.40 30.11
CA LYS A 142 2.57 -15.43 30.89
C LYS A 142 1.60 -14.33 30.46
N ASN A 143 2.14 -13.17 30.09
CA ASN A 143 1.34 -12.05 29.55
C ASN A 143 0.86 -12.26 28.10
N GLY A 144 1.43 -13.22 27.37
CA GLY A 144 1.03 -13.51 25.98
C GLY A 144 1.40 -12.42 24.96
N THR A 145 2.12 -11.38 25.37
CA THR A 145 2.58 -10.24 24.54
C THR A 145 3.54 -10.66 23.43
N ILE A 146 4.19 -11.82 23.58
CA ILE A 146 5.11 -12.43 22.59
C ILE A 146 4.44 -12.59 21.23
N ILE A 147 3.21 -13.12 21.22
CA ILE A 147 2.55 -13.54 19.99
C ILE A 147 2.21 -12.32 19.12
N PRO A 148 1.52 -11.28 19.62
CA PRO A 148 1.27 -10.07 18.83
C PRO A 148 2.57 -9.36 18.42
N LEU A 149 3.60 -9.37 19.27
CA LEU A 149 4.89 -8.75 18.96
C LEU A 149 5.59 -9.44 17.78
N LEU A 150 5.76 -10.76 17.84
CA LEU A 150 6.38 -11.55 16.78
C LEU A 150 5.56 -11.49 15.49
N LEU A 151 4.22 -11.60 15.59
CA LEU A 151 3.34 -11.48 14.43
C LEU A 151 3.45 -10.11 13.79
N GLY A 152 3.48 -9.03 14.58
CA GLY A 152 3.68 -7.69 14.06
C GLY A 152 5.02 -7.55 13.33
N PHE A 153 6.11 -8.08 13.89
CA PHE A 153 7.46 -7.89 13.34
C PHE A 153 7.61 -8.65 12.03
N VAL A 154 7.20 -9.92 12.05
CA VAL A 154 7.13 -10.75 10.84
C VAL A 154 6.22 -10.10 9.80
N GLY A 155 5.14 -9.43 10.22
CA GLY A 155 4.22 -8.71 9.35
C GLY A 155 4.85 -7.55 8.62
N VAL A 156 5.52 -6.67 9.36
CA VAL A 156 6.26 -5.53 8.78
C VAL A 156 7.32 -6.03 7.81
N PHE A 157 8.18 -6.98 8.22
CA PHE A 157 9.24 -7.50 7.36
C PHE A 157 8.67 -8.18 6.12
N ARG A 158 7.62 -9.00 6.27
CA ARG A 158 6.99 -9.69 5.15
C ARG A 158 6.40 -8.70 4.15
N LEU A 159 5.69 -7.67 4.61
CA LEU A 159 5.17 -6.61 3.74
C LEU A 159 6.29 -5.83 3.07
N PHE A 160 7.34 -5.47 3.80
CA PHE A 160 8.50 -4.78 3.26
C PHE A 160 9.16 -5.61 2.15
N PHE A 161 9.48 -6.88 2.40
CA PHE A 161 10.04 -7.79 1.38
C PHE A 161 9.13 -7.98 0.18
N LEU A 162 7.80 -7.98 0.36
CA LEU A 162 6.85 -8.04 -0.74
C LEU A 162 6.89 -6.76 -1.59
N ILE A 163 6.99 -5.58 -0.98
CA ILE A 163 7.16 -4.33 -1.74
C ILE A 163 8.49 -4.32 -2.48
N VAL A 164 9.58 -4.73 -1.83
CA VAL A 164 10.90 -4.85 -2.45
C VAL A 164 10.83 -5.78 -3.67
N ARG A 165 10.30 -6.99 -3.49
CA ARG A 165 10.16 -8.00 -4.56
C ARG A 165 9.29 -7.49 -5.71
N THR A 166 8.14 -6.88 -5.41
CA THR A 166 7.24 -6.33 -6.44
C THR A 166 7.79 -5.07 -7.12
N GLY A 167 8.67 -4.31 -6.46
CA GLY A 167 9.37 -3.15 -7.03
C GLY A 167 10.50 -3.55 -7.98
N PHE A 168 11.21 -4.64 -7.69
CA PHE A 168 12.29 -5.13 -8.55
C PHE A 168 11.81 -5.85 -9.81
N GLU A 169 10.54 -6.25 -9.89
CA GLU A 169 9.98 -6.97 -11.03
C GLU A 169 10.24 -6.24 -12.36
N ILE A 170 11.07 -6.84 -13.23
CA ILE A 170 11.62 -6.18 -14.43
C ILE A 170 10.54 -5.85 -15.44
N SER A 171 9.60 -6.77 -15.63
CA SER A 171 8.58 -6.69 -16.67
C SER A 171 7.43 -5.74 -16.36
N ALA A 172 7.27 -5.34 -15.09
CA ALA A 172 6.10 -4.58 -14.65
C ALA A 172 6.29 -3.05 -14.71
N SER A 173 7.52 -2.54 -14.60
CA SER A 173 7.80 -1.10 -14.46
C SER A 173 8.87 -0.63 -15.44
N LYS A 174 8.73 0.62 -15.91
CA LYS A 174 9.66 1.24 -16.85
C LYS A 174 11.02 1.45 -16.16
N ARG A 175 12.12 1.30 -16.91
CA ARG A 175 13.49 1.51 -16.38
C ARG A 175 13.66 2.88 -15.71
N LEU A 176 13.08 3.92 -16.29
CA LEU A 176 13.10 5.28 -15.75
C LEU A 176 12.40 5.40 -14.39
N GLU A 177 11.25 4.74 -14.22
CA GLU A 177 10.52 4.74 -12.93
C GLU A 177 11.36 4.10 -11.82
N LYS A 178 12.13 3.06 -12.14
CA LYS A 178 13.05 2.42 -11.20
C LYS A 178 14.24 3.30 -10.85
N GLN A 179 14.82 3.98 -11.84
CA GLN A 179 15.90 4.93 -11.61
C GLN A 179 15.45 6.11 -10.75
N LEU A 180 14.24 6.62 -10.99
CA LEU A 180 13.63 7.67 -10.15
C LEU A 180 13.35 7.16 -8.74
N GLY A 181 12.84 5.94 -8.58
CA GLY A 181 12.67 5.32 -7.26
C GLY A 181 13.99 5.23 -6.50
N PHE A 182 15.07 4.80 -7.16
CA PHE A 182 16.40 4.76 -6.55
C PHE A 182 16.91 6.15 -6.14
N PHE A 183 16.77 7.15 -7.03
CA PHE A 183 17.15 8.54 -6.74
C PHE A 183 16.39 9.09 -5.53
N TRP A 184 15.06 8.91 -5.50
CA TRP A 184 14.23 9.32 -4.36
C TRP A 184 14.58 8.56 -3.08
N GLY A 185 14.99 7.30 -3.18
CA GLY A 185 15.48 6.52 -2.03
C GLY A 185 16.74 7.11 -1.41
N ILE A 186 17.72 7.51 -2.24
CA ILE A 186 18.94 8.21 -1.76
C ILE A 186 18.57 9.55 -1.11
N LEU A 187 17.70 10.32 -1.75
CA LEU A 187 17.25 11.60 -1.20
C LEU A 187 16.50 11.41 0.13
N GLY A 188 15.66 10.38 0.21
CA GLY A 188 14.95 9.97 1.42
C GLY A 188 15.89 9.55 2.55
N PHE A 189 17.01 8.90 2.23
CA PHE A 189 18.05 8.55 3.20
C PHE A 189 18.71 9.81 3.80
N PHE A 190 19.11 10.77 2.96
CA PHE A 190 19.69 12.03 3.43
C PHE A 190 18.69 12.87 4.23
N LEU A 191 17.42 12.90 3.80
CA LEU A 191 16.35 13.54 4.58
C LEU A 191 16.18 12.84 5.95
N GLY A 192 16.19 11.51 5.99
CA GLY A 192 16.11 10.72 7.22
C GLY A 192 17.28 11.01 8.16
N LEU A 193 18.51 11.09 7.65
CA LEU A 193 19.68 11.51 8.43
C LEU A 193 19.50 12.93 8.97
N GLY A 194 19.07 13.88 8.14
CA GLY A 194 18.85 15.26 8.58
C GLY A 194 17.80 15.39 9.68
N LEU A 195 16.73 14.59 9.61
CA LEU A 195 15.71 14.51 10.64
C LEU A 195 16.25 13.90 11.94
N LEU A 196 16.95 12.76 11.86
CA LEU A 196 17.42 12.03 13.05
C LEU A 196 18.60 12.68 13.77
N TYR A 197 19.43 13.44 13.04
CA TYR A 197 20.54 14.22 13.60
C TYR A 197 20.15 15.64 14.01
N ASN A 198 18.85 15.98 14.03
CA ASN A 198 18.33 17.29 14.44
C ASN A 198 18.93 18.47 13.64
N ILE A 199 19.23 18.28 12.35
CA ILE A 199 19.64 19.39 11.47
C ILE A 199 18.47 20.36 11.28
N PHE A 200 17.23 19.85 11.33
CA PHE A 200 16.02 20.67 11.29
C PHE A 200 15.65 21.21 12.68
N PRO A 201 15.17 22.46 12.77
CA PRO A 201 14.78 23.04 14.05
C PRO A 201 13.61 22.26 14.68
N LYS A 202 13.64 22.11 16.02
CA LYS A 202 12.63 21.40 16.83
C LYS A 202 11.19 21.92 16.64
N TRP A 203 11.00 23.08 16.00
CA TRP A 203 9.68 23.64 15.69
C TRP A 203 9.00 23.01 14.45
N VAL A 204 9.63 22.08 13.74
CA VAL A 204 9.01 21.49 12.53
C VAL A 204 8.28 20.17 12.81
N PHE A 205 8.84 19.31 13.67
CA PHE A 205 8.30 17.98 13.95
C PHE A 205 8.24 17.67 15.45
N ASP A 206 7.16 17.05 15.86
CA ASP A 206 6.77 16.82 17.27
C ASP A 206 7.12 15.38 17.73
N PHE A 207 8.40 14.99 17.62
CA PHE A 207 8.88 13.67 18.06
C PHE A 207 10.01 13.81 19.09
N GLY A 208 9.97 13.03 20.18
CA GLY A 208 10.89 13.14 21.32
C GLY A 208 12.11 12.21 21.28
N PHE A 209 12.06 11.11 20.51
CA PHE A 209 13.06 10.02 20.54
C PHE A 209 14.45 10.35 19.97
N TYR A 210 14.69 11.56 19.45
CA TYR A 210 15.97 11.89 18.82
C TYR A 210 17.16 11.92 19.78
N GLU A 211 16.92 12.10 21.08
CA GLU A 211 17.97 12.21 22.11
C GLU A 211 18.39 10.86 22.70
N SER A 212 17.56 9.82 22.58
CA SER A 212 17.77 8.50 23.19
C SER A 212 18.40 7.47 22.26
N PHE A 213 18.55 7.78 20.97
CA PHE A 213 19.08 6.85 19.97
C PHE A 213 20.61 6.94 19.83
N ASP A 214 21.28 5.80 19.86
CA ASP A 214 22.70 5.71 19.50
C ASP A 214 22.95 6.10 18.03
N GLY A 215 24.11 6.67 17.72
CA GLY A 215 24.45 7.18 16.39
C GLY A 215 24.36 6.12 15.30
N PHE A 216 24.79 4.89 15.59
CA PHE A 216 24.64 3.75 14.68
C PHE A 216 23.16 3.42 14.42
N GLY A 217 22.34 3.45 15.46
CA GLY A 217 20.93 3.20 15.34
C GLY A 217 20.21 4.24 14.46
N LYS A 218 20.57 5.52 14.59
CA LYS A 218 20.03 6.60 13.74
C LYS A 218 20.36 6.35 12.27
N PHE A 219 21.57 5.88 12.00
CA PHE A 219 21.98 5.52 10.64
C PHE A 219 21.15 4.36 10.07
N VAL A 220 20.92 3.30 10.85
CA VAL A 220 20.09 2.15 10.42
C VAL A 220 18.65 2.58 10.16
N LEU A 221 18.07 3.41 11.04
CA LEU A 221 16.71 3.93 10.86
C LEU A 221 16.61 4.83 9.61
N ALA A 222 17.59 5.72 9.39
CA ALA A 222 17.65 6.53 8.17
C ALA A 222 17.75 5.67 6.90
N ALA A 223 18.57 4.62 6.92
CA ALA A 223 18.68 3.67 5.81
C ALA A 223 17.34 2.99 5.51
N PHE A 224 16.60 2.61 6.56
CA PHE A 224 15.26 2.04 6.42
C PHE A 224 14.26 3.07 5.86
N MET A 225 14.29 4.32 6.33
CA MET A 225 13.47 5.41 5.80
C MET A 225 13.72 5.63 4.31
N GLY A 226 14.99 5.69 3.88
CA GLY A 226 15.37 5.83 2.48
C GLY A 226 14.90 4.65 1.62
N CYS A 227 15.04 3.42 2.12
CA CYS A 227 14.50 2.23 1.45
C CYS A 227 12.98 2.36 1.22
N ILE A 228 12.22 2.72 2.25
CA ILE A 228 10.77 2.91 2.15
C ILE A 228 10.43 3.95 1.08
N VAL A 229 11.12 5.09 1.07
CA VAL A 229 10.92 6.14 0.06
C VAL A 229 11.12 5.60 -1.35
N GLY A 230 12.22 4.91 -1.60
CA GLY A 230 12.52 4.40 -2.93
C GLY A 230 11.52 3.34 -3.42
N PHE A 231 11.13 2.42 -2.52
CA PHE A 231 10.19 1.35 -2.86
C PHE A 231 8.73 1.80 -2.95
N LEU A 232 8.34 2.87 -2.24
CA LEU A 232 6.98 3.42 -2.31
C LEU A 232 6.73 4.30 -3.55
N TYR A 233 7.78 4.76 -4.23
CA TYR A 233 7.64 5.64 -5.41
C TYR A 233 6.77 5.03 -6.52
N ILE A 234 7.05 3.78 -6.93
CA ILE A 234 6.30 3.10 -8.01
C ILE A 234 4.84 2.84 -7.61
N PRO A 235 4.55 2.28 -6.42
CA PRO A 235 3.19 2.18 -5.90
C PRO A 235 2.44 3.52 -5.87
N ALA A 236 3.08 4.58 -5.37
CA ALA A 236 2.48 5.91 -5.28
C ALA A 236 2.18 6.50 -6.67
N LEU A 237 3.08 6.31 -7.65
CA LEU A 237 2.87 6.71 -9.04
C LEU A 237 1.66 6.02 -9.66
N ARG A 238 1.53 4.71 -9.48
CA ARG A 238 0.38 3.93 -9.98
C ARG A 238 -0.91 4.36 -9.30
N ASN A 239 -0.87 4.60 -7.99
CA ASN A 239 -2.02 5.05 -7.21
C ASN A 239 -2.48 6.45 -7.64
N ALA A 240 -1.56 7.40 -7.80
CA ALA A 240 -1.85 8.75 -8.29
C ALA A 240 -2.47 8.72 -9.69
N ARG A 241 -1.98 7.84 -10.56
CA ARG A 241 -2.55 7.67 -11.91
C ARG A 241 -3.95 7.07 -11.88
N ALA A 242 -4.18 6.06 -11.04
CA ALA A 242 -5.49 5.47 -10.81
C ALA A 242 -6.49 6.51 -10.26
N PHE A 243 -6.06 7.33 -9.29
CA PHE A 243 -6.85 8.43 -8.75
C PHE A 243 -7.18 9.47 -9.83
N TRP A 244 -6.20 9.88 -10.64
CA TRP A 244 -6.41 10.84 -11.73
C TRP A 244 -7.46 10.34 -12.73
N LEU A 245 -7.34 9.08 -13.16
CA LEU A 245 -8.31 8.47 -14.08
C LEU A 245 -9.72 8.37 -13.49
N GLY A 246 -9.83 8.07 -12.19
CA GLY A 246 -11.11 7.98 -11.50
C GLY A 246 -11.79 9.32 -11.23
N THR A 247 -11.05 10.44 -11.27
CA THR A 247 -11.54 11.75 -10.84
C THR A 247 -11.66 12.79 -11.95
N ASP A 248 -10.75 12.81 -12.94
CA ASP A 248 -10.72 13.78 -14.04
C ASP A 248 -11.51 13.32 -15.28
N GLN A 249 -12.54 12.49 -15.08
CA GLN A 249 -13.39 11.90 -16.13
C GLN A 249 -14.12 12.91 -17.02
N ILE A 250 -14.18 14.19 -16.59
CA ILE A 250 -14.90 15.26 -17.28
C ILE A 250 -14.34 15.53 -18.69
N ARG A 251 -13.08 15.18 -18.97
CA ARG A 251 -12.47 15.39 -20.30
C ARG A 251 -12.59 14.18 -21.24
N SER A 252 -12.70 12.97 -20.72
CA SER A 252 -12.82 11.74 -21.50
C SER A 252 -14.23 11.20 -21.35
N ASN A 253 -15.14 11.57 -22.26
CA ASN A 253 -16.56 11.17 -22.26
C ASN A 253 -16.77 9.67 -22.61
N LEU A 254 -15.98 8.80 -21.97
CA LEU A 254 -15.99 7.35 -22.12
C LEU A 254 -16.76 6.75 -20.96
N SER A 255 -18.02 6.43 -21.20
CA SER A 255 -18.90 5.76 -20.24
C SER A 255 -18.28 4.46 -19.69
N ILE A 256 -17.40 3.80 -20.48
CA ILE A 256 -16.71 2.57 -20.08
C ILE A 256 -15.65 2.76 -18.98
N ILE A 257 -15.10 3.98 -18.83
CA ILE A 257 -14.09 4.33 -17.82
C ILE A 257 -14.77 4.88 -16.55
N SER A 258 -16.07 5.19 -16.63
CA SER A 258 -16.82 5.86 -15.55
C SER A 258 -16.71 5.11 -14.22
N CYS A 259 -16.41 5.88 -13.18
CA CYS A 259 -16.36 5.41 -11.81
C CYS A 259 -17.70 5.77 -11.17
N GLY A 260 -18.36 4.81 -10.49
CA GLY A 260 -19.59 5.11 -9.77
C GLY A 260 -19.37 6.24 -8.75
N TRP A 261 -20.39 7.06 -8.50
CA TRP A 261 -20.30 8.20 -7.57
C TRP A 261 -19.71 7.82 -6.21
N PHE A 262 -20.12 6.66 -5.66
CA PHE A 262 -19.60 6.15 -4.41
C PHE A 262 -18.09 5.90 -4.43
N SER A 263 -17.59 5.22 -5.47
CA SER A 263 -16.16 4.95 -5.62
C SER A 263 -15.35 6.23 -5.80
N ARG A 264 -15.88 7.23 -6.51
CA ARG A 264 -15.24 8.54 -6.66
C ARG A 264 -15.18 9.31 -5.33
N MET A 265 -16.25 9.29 -4.54
CA MET A 265 -16.27 9.87 -3.19
C MET A 265 -15.22 9.22 -2.29
N LEU A 266 -15.11 7.90 -2.36
CA LEU A 266 -14.16 7.12 -1.57
C LEU A 266 -12.70 7.43 -1.97
N LEU A 267 -12.41 7.64 -3.26
CA LEU A 267 -11.09 8.10 -3.73
C LEU A 267 -10.73 9.49 -3.18
N TYR A 268 -11.65 10.47 -3.27
CA TYR A 268 -11.41 11.82 -2.73
C TYR A 268 -11.24 11.81 -1.22
N ALA A 269 -12.12 11.11 -0.50
CA ALA A 269 -12.03 10.98 0.96
C ALA A 269 -10.68 10.41 1.38
N ASN A 270 -10.18 9.39 0.68
CA ASN A 270 -8.87 8.81 0.98
C ASN A 270 -7.73 9.80 0.75
N PHE A 271 -7.71 10.47 -0.39
CA PHE A 271 -6.67 11.46 -0.68
C PHE A 271 -6.67 12.61 0.33
N LEU A 272 -7.84 13.15 0.65
CA LEU A 272 -7.98 14.23 1.63
C LEU A 272 -7.54 13.78 3.02
N LEU A 273 -7.95 12.58 3.46
CA LEU A 273 -7.59 12.07 4.77
C LEU A 273 -6.09 11.79 4.89
N ILE A 274 -5.45 11.28 3.84
CA ILE A 274 -3.99 11.11 3.76
C ILE A 274 -3.29 12.46 3.92
N VAL A 275 -3.71 13.48 3.15
CA VAL A 275 -3.14 14.83 3.20
C VAL A 275 -3.34 15.45 4.58
N PHE A 276 -4.54 15.31 5.15
CA PHE A 276 -4.83 15.82 6.48
C PHE A 276 -3.98 15.14 7.55
N THR A 277 -3.83 13.81 7.48
CA THR A 277 -3.15 13.03 8.53
C THR A 277 -1.66 13.33 8.62
N TRP A 278 -0.95 13.53 7.51
CA TRP A 278 0.48 13.86 7.61
C TRP A 278 0.71 15.29 8.14
N ILE A 279 -0.22 16.20 7.86
CA ILE A 279 -0.18 17.61 8.30
C ILE A 279 -0.31 17.74 9.82
N LEU A 280 -1.08 16.87 10.48
CA LEU A 280 -1.29 16.89 11.95
C LEU A 280 -0.01 16.74 12.80
N TRP A 281 1.08 16.29 12.17
CA TRP A 281 2.38 16.05 12.80
C TRP A 281 3.37 17.19 12.60
N ILE A 282 2.98 18.22 11.85
CA ILE A 282 3.77 19.44 11.63
C ILE A 282 3.44 20.43 12.75
N SER A 283 4.44 20.84 13.54
CA SER A 283 4.21 21.58 14.79
C SER A 283 3.38 22.87 14.63
N PRO A 284 3.59 23.77 13.65
CA PRO A 284 2.75 24.97 13.51
C PRO A 284 1.26 24.67 13.30
N LEU A 285 0.92 23.55 12.65
CA LEU A 285 -0.48 23.17 12.41
C LEU A 285 -1.05 22.39 13.60
N ALA A 286 -0.20 21.64 14.31
CA ALA A 286 -0.56 21.03 15.58
C ALA A 286 -0.82 22.08 16.68
N GLU A 287 0.04 23.09 16.79
CA GLU A 287 -0.09 24.20 17.75
C GLU A 287 -1.37 25.01 17.52
N PHE A 288 -1.81 25.16 16.26
CA PHE A 288 -3.08 25.81 15.94
C PHE A 288 -4.30 25.02 16.48
N LEU A 289 -4.22 23.69 16.50
CA LEU A 289 -5.32 22.81 16.92
C LEU A 289 -5.30 22.48 18.42
N VAL A 290 -4.16 22.71 19.08
CA VAL A 290 -3.96 22.44 20.50
C VAL A 290 -4.18 23.71 21.30
N ASN A 291 -5.01 23.63 22.35
CA ASN A 291 -5.14 24.75 23.28
C ASN A 291 -3.86 24.87 24.13
N THR A 292 -2.96 25.76 23.71
CA THR A 292 -1.90 26.25 24.59
C THR A 292 -2.54 27.30 25.49
N GLY A 293 -2.89 26.92 26.73
CA GLY A 293 -3.45 27.81 27.75
C GLY A 293 -2.52 28.94 28.24
N LYS A 294 -1.76 29.56 27.34
CA LYS A 294 -0.94 30.74 27.58
C LYS A 294 -1.87 31.93 27.82
N LYS A 295 -2.24 32.16 29.08
CA LYS A 295 -2.79 33.41 29.57
C LYS A 295 -1.73 34.51 29.41
N GLY A 296 -1.75 35.26 28.31
CA GLY A 296 -0.84 36.42 28.15
C GLY A 296 -0.48 36.86 26.72
N GLY A 297 -1.13 36.36 25.67
CA GLY A 297 -0.90 36.80 24.28
C GLY A 297 -1.92 37.84 23.80
N LYS A 298 -1.51 38.76 22.93
CA LYS A 298 -2.32 39.89 22.40
C LYS A 298 -3.70 39.42 21.91
N ARG A 299 -4.75 40.20 22.20
CA ARG A 299 -6.21 40.05 21.92
C ARG A 299 -6.69 39.31 20.64
N GLY A 300 -5.83 39.08 19.64
CA GLY A 300 -6.14 38.25 18.46
C GLY A 300 -5.79 36.76 18.60
N GLU A 301 -4.84 36.40 19.48
CA GLU A 301 -4.44 35.00 19.77
C GLU A 301 -5.37 34.32 20.78
N GLU A 302 -6.11 35.10 21.57
CA GLU A 302 -7.05 34.58 22.57
C GLU A 302 -8.21 33.82 21.93
N LEU A 303 -8.75 34.24 20.77
CA LEU A 303 -9.89 33.55 20.14
C LEU A 303 -9.52 32.17 19.57
N VAL A 304 -8.29 31.98 19.11
CA VAL A 304 -7.81 30.70 18.56
C VAL A 304 -7.53 29.70 19.69
N GLY A 305 -7.05 30.17 20.85
CA GLY A 305 -6.80 29.33 22.01
C GLY A 305 -8.06 28.68 22.61
N TYR A 306 -9.24 29.29 22.50
CA TYR A 306 -10.48 28.75 23.07
C TYR A 306 -11.13 27.61 22.26
N ILE A 307 -10.76 27.43 20.99
CA ILE A 307 -11.33 26.39 20.10
C ILE A 307 -10.46 25.11 20.10
N GLY A 308 -9.22 25.21 20.58
CA GLY A 308 -8.25 24.11 20.56
C GLY A 308 -8.63 22.93 21.46
N MET A 309 -8.30 21.73 21.00
CA MET A 309 -8.48 20.48 21.75
C MET A 309 -7.42 20.36 22.85
N SER A 310 -7.70 19.60 23.92
CA SER A 310 -6.67 19.27 24.92
C SER A 310 -5.57 18.40 24.29
N ARG A 311 -4.32 18.46 24.80
CA ARG A 311 -3.18 17.69 24.26
C ARG A 311 -3.48 16.19 24.17
N LEU A 312 -4.06 15.62 25.22
CA LEU A 312 -4.42 14.19 25.27
C LEU A 312 -5.44 13.81 24.18
N ASN A 313 -6.48 14.62 24.00
CA ASN A 313 -7.50 14.39 22.99
C ASN A 313 -6.94 14.57 21.58
N PHE A 314 -5.98 15.48 21.41
CA PHE A 314 -5.29 15.71 20.14
C PHE A 314 -4.37 14.55 19.75
N ASP A 315 -3.61 13.99 20.69
CA ASP A 315 -2.80 12.79 20.45
C ASP A 315 -3.68 11.59 20.11
N GLN A 316 -4.83 11.45 20.79
CA GLN A 316 -5.82 10.45 20.44
C GLN A 316 -6.38 10.65 19.03
N LEU A 317 -6.67 11.90 18.64
CA LEU A 317 -7.12 12.24 17.29
C LEU A 317 -6.08 11.87 16.23
N ARG A 318 -4.78 12.16 16.47
CA ARG A 318 -3.69 11.77 15.57
C ARG A 318 -3.69 10.25 15.33
N LEU A 319 -3.83 9.46 16.39
CA LEU A 319 -3.91 8.00 16.30
C LEU A 319 -5.15 7.53 15.53
N TRP A 320 -6.32 8.14 15.76
CA TRP A 320 -7.55 7.84 15.02
C TRP A 320 -7.45 8.19 13.54
N CYS A 321 -6.76 9.28 13.18
CA CYS A 321 -6.48 9.65 11.80
C CYS A 321 -5.55 8.63 11.13
N LEU A 322 -4.50 8.16 11.81
CA LEU A 322 -3.62 7.08 11.32
C LEU A 322 -4.41 5.77 11.09
N LEU A 323 -5.29 5.41 12.03
CA LEU A 323 -6.13 4.22 11.90
C LEU A 323 -7.09 4.35 10.71
N SER A 324 -7.78 5.49 10.63
CA SER A 324 -8.77 5.76 9.60
C SER A 324 -8.15 5.82 8.22
N THR A 325 -6.95 6.42 8.07
CA THR A 325 -6.21 6.41 6.79
C THR A 325 -5.83 5.02 6.35
N GLY A 326 -5.27 4.19 7.24
CA GLY A 326 -4.89 2.81 6.89
C GLY A 326 -6.11 1.98 6.46
N LEU A 327 -7.21 2.06 7.21
CA LEU A 327 -8.46 1.36 6.87
C LEU A 327 -9.06 1.87 5.55
N LEU A 328 -9.10 3.19 5.37
CA LEU A 328 -9.65 3.80 4.17
C LEU A 328 -8.82 3.43 2.94
N GLN A 329 -7.49 3.39 3.03
CA GLN A 329 -6.63 2.91 1.95
C GLN A 329 -6.96 1.46 1.55
N ILE A 330 -7.20 0.56 2.51
CA ILE A 330 -7.63 -0.82 2.22
C ILE A 330 -9.01 -0.83 1.53
N LEU A 331 -9.95 -0.02 1.98
CA LEU A 331 -11.27 0.10 1.32
C LEU A 331 -11.15 0.66 -0.11
N THR A 332 -10.21 1.56 -0.35
CA THR A 332 -9.95 2.15 -1.68
C THR A 332 -9.24 1.20 -2.64
N LEU A 333 -8.73 0.07 -2.16
CA LEU A 333 -7.99 -0.90 -2.96
C LEU A 333 -8.78 -1.33 -4.19
N ARG A 334 -10.06 -1.68 -4.00
CA ARG A 334 -10.94 -2.15 -5.07
C ARG A 334 -11.15 -1.10 -6.17
N PRO A 335 -11.59 0.15 -5.88
CA PRO A 335 -11.72 1.16 -6.92
C PRO A 335 -10.38 1.54 -7.56
N ASN A 336 -9.28 1.60 -6.81
CA ASN A 336 -7.94 1.86 -7.37
C ASN A 336 -7.52 0.79 -8.38
N VAL A 337 -7.75 -0.49 -8.07
CA VAL A 337 -7.44 -1.60 -8.99
C VAL A 337 -8.34 -1.57 -10.22
N GLN A 338 -9.62 -1.21 -10.07
CA GLN A 338 -10.50 -1.03 -11.23
C GLN A 338 -10.01 0.11 -12.13
N MET A 339 -9.57 1.24 -11.56
CA MET A 339 -9.02 2.34 -12.34
C MET A 339 -7.70 1.94 -13.02
N PHE A 340 -6.85 1.15 -12.37
CA PHE A 340 -5.67 0.58 -13.00
C PHE A 340 -6.03 -0.27 -14.24
N LEU A 341 -7.05 -1.13 -14.15
CA LEU A 341 -7.52 -1.91 -15.31
C LEU A 341 -8.13 -1.02 -16.41
N ASN A 342 -8.84 0.03 -16.03
CA ASN A 342 -9.41 1.00 -16.97
C ASN A 342 -8.33 1.79 -17.71
N GLU A 343 -7.13 1.94 -17.12
CA GLU A 343 -5.98 2.59 -17.79
C GLU A 343 -5.61 1.89 -19.10
N ALA A 344 -5.70 0.55 -19.11
CA ALA A 344 -5.42 -0.22 -20.31
C ALA A 344 -6.42 0.10 -21.45
N VAL A 345 -7.70 0.33 -21.10
CA VAL A 345 -8.74 0.74 -22.05
C VAL A 345 -8.51 2.15 -22.54
N LEU A 346 -8.14 3.08 -21.65
CA LEU A 346 -7.82 4.44 -22.06
C LEU A 346 -6.66 4.43 -23.07
N CYS A 347 -5.61 3.65 -22.81
CA CYS A 347 -4.48 3.55 -23.73
C CYS A 347 -4.87 2.90 -25.06
N TRP A 348 -5.74 1.89 -25.03
CA TRP A 348 -6.29 1.29 -26.25
C TRP A 348 -7.09 2.33 -27.05
N TYR A 349 -7.99 3.08 -26.40
CA TYR A 349 -8.79 4.12 -27.04
C TYR A 349 -7.94 5.25 -27.64
N GLN A 350 -6.96 5.76 -26.88
CA GLN A 350 -6.04 6.80 -27.34
C GLN A 350 -5.23 6.35 -28.55
N ARG A 351 -4.85 5.08 -28.63
CA ARG A 351 -4.09 4.55 -29.78
C ARG A 351 -4.97 4.26 -30.98
N LEU A 352 -6.22 3.85 -30.74
CA LEU A 352 -7.22 3.65 -31.79
C LEU A 352 -7.51 4.96 -32.53
N HIS A 353 -7.62 6.07 -31.79
CA HIS A 353 -8.01 7.38 -32.36
C HIS A 353 -6.85 8.38 -32.52
N GLY A 354 -5.67 8.10 -31.96
CA GLY A 354 -4.56 9.06 -31.92
C GLY A 354 -3.68 9.10 -33.17
N SER A 355 -3.86 8.18 -34.12
CA SER A 355 -3.03 8.12 -35.33
C SER A 355 -3.80 7.53 -36.51
N LYS A 356 -3.34 7.85 -37.73
CA LYS A 356 -3.90 7.32 -38.99
C LYS A 356 -3.70 5.81 -39.14
N VAL A 357 -2.70 5.24 -38.47
CA VAL A 357 -2.41 3.80 -38.46
C VAL A 357 -2.34 3.33 -37.00
N PRO A 358 -3.43 2.77 -36.44
CA PRO A 358 -3.47 2.37 -35.04
C PRO A 358 -2.57 1.16 -34.74
N ASP A 359 -1.67 1.31 -33.77
CA ASP A 359 -0.82 0.23 -33.26
C ASP A 359 -1.60 -0.68 -32.28
N LEU A 360 -2.47 -1.53 -32.83
CA LEU A 360 -3.33 -2.44 -32.05
C LEU A 360 -2.54 -3.53 -31.30
N THR A 361 -1.38 -3.91 -31.82
CA THR A 361 -0.50 -4.94 -31.22
C THR A 361 0.03 -4.49 -29.86
N TYR A 362 0.43 -3.22 -29.74
CA TYR A 362 0.86 -2.65 -28.47
C TYR A 362 -0.29 -2.55 -27.48
N SER A 363 -1.46 -2.07 -27.90
CA SER A 363 -2.62 -1.98 -27.00
C SER A 363 -3.03 -3.36 -26.49
N ARG A 364 -2.99 -4.39 -27.34
CA ARG A 364 -3.23 -5.78 -26.94
C ARG A 364 -2.23 -6.24 -25.89
N ALA A 365 -0.93 -5.99 -26.11
CA ALA A 365 0.12 -6.31 -25.14
C ALA A 365 -0.07 -5.57 -23.81
N LYS A 366 -0.47 -4.29 -23.84
CA LYS A 366 -0.71 -3.50 -22.63
C LYS A 366 -1.91 -4.00 -21.83
N VAL A 367 -3.01 -4.32 -22.50
CA VAL A 367 -4.20 -4.92 -21.87
C VAL A 367 -3.86 -6.27 -21.23
N PHE A 368 -3.12 -7.12 -21.93
CA PHE A 368 -2.63 -8.38 -21.40
C PHE A 368 -1.75 -8.17 -20.15
N LEU A 369 -0.81 -7.23 -20.20
CA LEU A 369 0.10 -6.92 -19.09
C LEU A 369 -0.65 -6.46 -17.83
N HIS A 370 -1.65 -5.59 -17.98
CA HIS A 370 -2.45 -5.10 -16.85
C HIS A 370 -3.27 -6.22 -16.21
N ASN A 371 -3.78 -7.15 -17.03
CA ASN A 371 -4.52 -8.31 -16.53
C ASN A 371 -3.58 -9.32 -15.84
N HIS A 372 -2.39 -9.53 -16.41
CA HIS A 372 -1.41 -10.48 -15.91
C HIS A 372 -0.78 -10.05 -14.58
N TYR A 373 -0.44 -8.77 -14.43
CA TYR A 373 0.17 -8.19 -13.22
C TYR A 373 -0.83 -7.55 -12.24
N LEU A 374 -2.12 -7.89 -12.34
CA LEU A 374 -3.17 -7.36 -11.48
C LEU A 374 -2.82 -7.54 -9.98
N CYS A 375 -2.52 -8.76 -9.54
CA CYS A 375 -2.25 -9.02 -8.12
C CYS A 375 -0.96 -8.36 -7.62
N LEU A 376 0.00 -8.08 -8.50
CA LEU A 376 1.19 -7.31 -8.16
C LEU A 376 0.80 -5.86 -7.80
N VAL A 377 -0.08 -5.23 -8.58
CA VAL A 377 -0.56 -3.88 -8.29
C VAL A 377 -1.40 -3.84 -7.02
N VAL A 378 -2.24 -4.87 -6.80
CA VAL A 378 -2.99 -5.02 -5.56
C VAL A 378 -2.05 -5.06 -4.35
N LEU A 379 -0.97 -5.85 -4.41
CA LEU A 379 0.06 -5.89 -3.36
C LEU A 379 0.71 -4.52 -3.12
N GLN A 380 1.03 -3.79 -4.18
CA GLN A 380 1.65 -2.47 -4.09
C GLN A 380 0.75 -1.43 -3.44
N PHE A 381 -0.56 -1.46 -3.67
CA PHE A 381 -1.52 -0.58 -3.01
C PHE A 381 -1.84 -1.03 -1.58
N PHE A 382 -1.81 -2.33 -1.32
CA PHE A 382 -2.15 -2.90 -0.01
C PHE A 382 -1.02 -2.75 1.02
N ALA A 383 0.22 -3.02 0.61
CA ALA A 383 1.33 -3.13 1.55
C ALA A 383 1.65 -1.83 2.34
N PRO A 384 1.59 -0.61 1.76
CA PRO A 384 1.76 0.63 2.52
C PRO A 384 0.70 0.78 3.63
N ALA A 385 -0.56 0.52 3.30
CA ALA A 385 -1.66 0.58 4.26
C ALA A 385 -1.51 -0.48 5.37
N GLY A 386 -1.13 -1.70 5.00
CA GLY A 386 -0.86 -2.78 5.94
C GLY A 386 0.28 -2.43 6.90
N MET A 387 1.38 -1.86 6.40
CA MET A 387 2.51 -1.45 7.24
C MET A 387 2.11 -0.36 8.23
N VAL A 388 1.38 0.68 7.78
CA VAL A 388 0.88 1.75 8.65
C VAL A 388 0.04 1.19 9.78
N LEU A 389 -0.91 0.29 9.49
CA LEU A 389 -1.77 -0.29 10.51
C LEU A 389 -0.99 -1.16 11.51
N VAL A 390 -0.02 -1.94 11.04
CA VAL A 390 0.81 -2.79 11.92
C VAL A 390 1.72 -1.94 12.80
N PHE A 391 2.35 -0.89 12.25
CA PHE A 391 3.15 0.07 13.03
C PHE A 391 2.31 0.83 14.06
N LEU A 392 1.08 1.23 13.70
CA LEU A 392 0.14 1.83 14.65
C LEU A 392 -0.28 0.84 15.75
N GLY A 393 -0.47 -0.43 15.40
CA GLY A 393 -0.73 -1.47 16.40
C GLY A 393 0.44 -1.66 17.36
N PHE A 394 1.68 -1.55 16.86
CA PHE A 394 2.89 -1.60 17.69
C PHE A 394 3.04 -0.43 18.65
N SER A 395 2.65 0.78 18.24
CA SER A 395 2.72 1.95 19.12
C SER A 395 1.71 1.86 20.29
N GLN A 396 0.69 1.01 20.17
CA GLN A 396 -0.32 0.79 21.22
C GLN A 396 0.04 -0.35 22.19
N LEU A 397 1.11 -1.11 21.96
CA LEU A 397 1.54 -2.16 22.87
C LEU A 397 2.19 -1.57 24.11
N ASP A 398 1.81 -2.06 25.29
CA ASP A 398 2.39 -1.61 26.54
C ASP A 398 3.63 -2.45 26.89
N TYR A 399 4.82 -1.88 26.69
CA TYR A 399 6.09 -2.58 26.90
C TYR A 399 6.63 -2.43 28.33
N GLY A 400 5.78 -2.16 29.33
CA GLY A 400 6.20 -2.02 30.73
C GLY A 400 6.99 -3.23 31.28
N PHE A 401 6.88 -4.39 30.61
CA PHE A 401 7.63 -5.61 30.91
C PHE A 401 9.09 -5.62 30.42
N LEU A 402 9.48 -4.78 29.44
CA LEU A 402 10.87 -4.72 28.95
C LEU A 402 11.83 -4.10 29.98
N ASN A 403 11.31 -3.42 31.01
CA ASN A 403 12.10 -2.85 32.11
C ASN A 403 12.93 -3.90 32.86
N GLY A 404 12.54 -5.19 32.82
CA GLY A 404 13.22 -6.26 33.57
C GLY A 404 14.23 -7.09 32.76
N MET A 405 14.22 -7.04 31.43
CA MET A 405 14.93 -8.03 30.60
C MET A 405 16.21 -7.50 29.95
N VAL A 406 16.40 -6.18 29.91
CA VAL A 406 17.60 -5.51 29.40
C VAL A 406 17.98 -4.40 30.37
N LEU A 407 19.24 -4.45 30.84
CA LEU A 407 19.93 -3.49 31.70
C LEU A 407 19.26 -2.10 31.77
N ASN A 408 18.44 -1.84 32.78
CA ASN A 408 18.06 -0.50 33.23
C ASN A 408 17.50 0.49 32.16
N VAL A 409 16.69 0.03 31.18
CA VAL A 409 16.14 0.93 30.14
C VAL A 409 14.61 1.04 30.19
N ALA A 410 14.08 1.78 31.16
CA ALA A 410 12.69 2.27 31.10
C ALA A 410 12.39 3.02 29.79
N ASN A 411 13.41 3.65 29.20
CA ASN A 411 13.33 4.44 27.98
C ASN A 411 13.17 3.60 26.69
N PHE A 412 13.38 2.28 26.72
CA PHE A 412 13.37 1.46 25.49
C PHE A 412 11.95 1.16 25.02
N SER A 413 11.04 0.93 25.97
CA SER A 413 9.60 0.81 25.72
C SER A 413 9.08 2.02 24.93
N ASP A 414 9.37 3.20 25.46
CA ASP A 414 8.82 4.45 24.94
C ASP A 414 9.48 4.82 23.61
N LEU A 415 10.78 4.53 23.46
CA LEU A 415 11.48 4.63 22.18
C LEU A 415 10.85 3.74 21.10
N VAL A 416 10.54 2.47 21.39
CA VAL A 416 9.91 1.57 20.39
C VAL A 416 8.52 2.08 19.98
N LYS A 417 7.73 2.57 20.94
CA LYS A 417 6.40 3.17 20.66
C LYS A 417 6.53 4.39 19.75
N GLU A 418 7.45 5.31 20.08
CA GLU A 418 7.67 6.53 19.31
C GLU A 418 8.22 6.24 17.91
N VAL A 419 9.18 5.32 17.78
CA VAL A 419 9.73 4.92 16.47
C VAL A 419 8.66 4.25 15.62
N ALA A 420 7.84 3.35 16.17
CA ALA A 420 6.77 2.72 15.42
C ALA A 420 5.76 3.77 14.90
N LEU A 421 5.40 4.73 15.74
CA LEU A 421 4.51 5.82 15.36
C LEU A 421 5.14 6.69 14.27
N PHE A 422 6.40 7.10 14.46
CA PHE A 422 7.16 7.85 13.47
C PHE A 422 7.23 7.14 12.11
N MET A 423 7.46 5.82 12.10
CA MET A 423 7.49 5.05 10.85
C MET A 423 6.11 4.97 10.17
N ALA A 424 5.03 4.85 10.94
CA ALA A 424 3.67 4.91 10.40
C ALA A 424 3.40 6.27 9.73
N TRP A 425 3.75 7.36 10.43
CA TRP A 425 3.65 8.71 9.89
C TRP A 425 4.53 8.90 8.64
N TRP A 426 5.78 8.43 8.67
CA TRP A 426 6.73 8.55 7.55
C TRP A 426 6.19 7.91 6.27
N ILE A 427 5.58 6.72 6.37
CA ILE A 427 4.96 6.05 5.22
C ILE A 427 3.85 6.91 4.63
N ILE A 428 2.97 7.48 5.46
CA ILE A 428 1.87 8.34 5.01
C ILE A 428 2.40 9.65 4.42
N PHE A 429 3.39 10.26 5.05
CA PHE A 429 4.04 11.49 4.58
C PHE A 429 4.60 11.31 3.17
N VAL A 430 5.42 10.27 2.98
CA VAL A 430 6.02 9.94 1.68
C VAL A 430 4.94 9.64 0.64
N TRP A 431 3.93 8.85 1.02
CA TRP A 431 2.81 8.52 0.15
C TRP A 431 2.03 9.76 -0.29
N ALA A 432 1.77 10.69 0.63
CA ALA A 432 1.08 11.95 0.38
C ALA A 432 1.91 12.86 -0.54
N LEU A 433 3.21 12.99 -0.28
CA LEU A 433 4.13 13.83 -1.05
C LEU A 433 4.24 13.33 -2.49
N PHE A 434 4.46 12.03 -2.72
CA PHE A 434 4.52 11.49 -4.07
C PHE A 434 3.17 11.56 -4.77
N SER A 435 2.08 11.17 -4.11
CA SER A 435 0.76 11.19 -4.73
C SER A 435 0.38 12.62 -5.15
N SER A 436 0.60 13.62 -4.29
CA SER A 436 0.30 15.02 -4.61
C SER A 436 1.19 15.58 -5.71
N ALA A 437 2.51 15.39 -5.66
CA ALA A 437 3.43 15.86 -6.69
C ALA A 437 3.09 15.28 -8.07
N ILE A 438 2.83 13.97 -8.13
CA ILE A 438 2.50 13.27 -9.37
C ILE A 438 1.16 13.74 -9.93
N LEU A 439 0.16 13.96 -9.07
CA LEU A 439 -1.14 14.50 -9.50
C LEU A 439 -1.02 15.91 -10.09
N VAL A 440 -0.18 16.76 -9.50
CA VAL A 440 0.12 18.09 -10.04
C VAL A 440 0.75 17.98 -11.43
N LEU A 441 1.69 17.06 -11.63
CA LEU A 441 2.33 16.83 -12.93
C LEU A 441 1.34 16.33 -13.99
N TYR A 442 0.41 15.43 -13.64
CA TYR A 442 -0.66 14.99 -14.55
C TYR A 442 -1.61 16.14 -14.90
N ARG A 443 -2.04 16.94 -13.91
CA ARG A 443 -2.96 18.07 -14.14
C ARG A 443 -2.34 19.19 -14.97
N ARG A 444 -1.02 19.41 -14.83
CA ARG A 444 -0.26 20.36 -15.67
C ARG A 444 0.07 19.81 -17.06
N GLY A 445 -0.29 18.55 -17.36
CA GLY A 445 -0.02 17.92 -18.66
C GLY A 445 1.45 17.61 -18.91
N ILE A 446 2.29 17.57 -17.87
CA ILE A 446 3.72 17.22 -18.00
C ILE A 446 3.87 15.69 -18.12
N LEU A 447 3.04 14.95 -17.38
CA LEU A 447 2.96 13.49 -17.48
C LEU A 447 1.77 13.08 -18.36
N TYR A 448 2.03 12.18 -19.30
CA TYR A 448 1.01 11.61 -20.18
C TYR A 448 0.78 10.12 -19.88
N VAL A 449 -0.47 9.69 -20.02
CA VAL A 449 -0.82 8.27 -20.00
C VAL A 449 -0.45 7.69 -21.37
N SER A 450 0.77 7.16 -21.51
CA SER A 450 1.20 6.36 -22.68
C SER A 450 1.84 5.04 -22.27
#